data_AF-A0AB39YYT1-F1
#
_entry.id   AF-A0AB39YYT1-F1
#
_cell.length_a   1.000
_cell.length_b   1.000
_cell.length_c   1.000
_cell.angle_alpha   90.00
_cell.angle_beta   90.00
_cell.angle_gamma   90.00
#
_symmetry.space_group_name_H-M   'P 1'
#
loop_
_entity.id
_entity.type
_entity.pdbx_description
1 polymer ?
#
loop_
_entity_poly.entity_id
_entity_poly.type
_entity_poly.pdbx_seq_one_letter_code
_entity_poly.pdbx_strand_id
1 'polypeptide(L)'
;MASGEEEEYTEEETNEAMLFIQEHELPMSELGCALKYVRILHGNPSQDDKVMPASMTQNPVAEVEPPPLDWEDKEIQSVARDL
;
A
#
# COMPACT_ATOMS: atom_id res chain seq x y z
N MET A 1 19.05 -2.34 9.45
CA MET A 1 18.99 -0.87 9.67
C MET A 1 18.35 -0.32 8.40
N ALA A 2 17.05 -0.02 8.42
CA ALA A 2 16.38 0.55 7.26
C ALA A 2 16.92 1.98 7.09
N SER A 3 17.45 2.28 5.90
CA SER A 3 17.97 3.60 5.55
C SER A 3 16.85 4.63 5.74
N GLY A 4 17.07 5.58 6.65
CA GLY A 4 16.19 6.72 6.85
C GLY A 4 16.29 7.65 5.66
N GLU A 5 15.52 7.39 4.61
CA GLU A 5 15.13 8.42 3.68
C GLU A 5 14.19 9.36 4.43
N GLU A 6 14.72 10.50 4.88
CA GLU A 6 13.89 11.60 5.38
C GLU A 6 13.06 12.09 4.20
N GLU A 7 11.85 11.56 4.09
CA GLU A 7 10.90 11.95 3.05
C GLU A 7 10.55 13.43 3.22
N GLU A 8 11.14 14.26 2.36
CA GLU A 8 11.00 15.72 2.42
C GLU A 8 9.70 16.14 1.73
N TYR A 9 8.77 16.67 2.50
CA TYR A 9 7.51 17.20 2.00
C TYR A 9 7.63 18.70 1.74
N THR A 10 6.96 19.15 0.69
CA THR A 10 6.86 20.57 0.39
C THR A 10 5.99 21.28 1.42
N GLU A 11 6.15 22.59 1.53
CA GLU A 11 5.31 23.42 2.41
C GLU A 11 3.83 23.31 2.02
N GLU A 12 3.52 23.27 0.73
CA GLU A 12 2.15 23.10 0.22
C GLU A 12 1.52 21.78 0.69
N GLU A 13 2.24 20.66 0.51
CA GLU A 13 1.77 19.33 0.95
C GLU A 13 1.59 19.28 2.47
N THR A 14 2.46 19.96 3.21
CA THR A 14 2.38 20.03 4.67
C THR A 14 1.16 20.83 5.11
N ASN A 15 0.89 21.97 4.45
CA ASN A 15 -0.28 22.79 4.73
C ASN A 15 -1.58 22.05 4.41
N GLU A 16 -1.66 21.37 3.27
CA GLU A 16 -2.82 20.56 2.92
C GLU A 16 -3.04 19.40 3.89
N ALA A 17 -1.97 18.69 4.29
CA ALA A 17 -2.07 17.62 5.26
C ALA A 17 -2.56 18.13 6.64
N MET A 18 -2.11 19.31 7.05
CA MET A 18 -2.57 19.95 8.28
C MET A 18 -4.05 20.36 8.22
N LEU A 19 -4.50 20.89 7.09
CA LEU A 19 -5.91 21.21 6.85
C LEU A 19 -6.78 19.95 6.86
N PHE A 20 -6.32 18.88 6.22
CA PHE A 20 -7.00 17.58 6.20
C PHE A 20 -7.18 17.02 7.62
N ILE A 21 -6.13 17.06 8.43
CA ILE A 21 -6.18 16.62 9.83
C ILE A 21 -7.19 17.46 10.62
N GLN A 22 -7.21 18.77 10.42
CA GLN A 22 -8.12 19.68 11.11
C GLN A 22 -9.58 19.45 10.70
N GLU A 23 -9.86 19.31 9.40
CA GLU A 23 -11.21 19.09 8.87
C GLU A 23 -11.82 17.77 9.35
N HIS A 24 -11.00 16.73 9.48
CA HIS A 24 -11.41 15.39 9.90
C HIS A 24 -11.22 15.13 11.40
N GLU A 25 -10.85 16.15 12.19
CA GLU A 25 -10.57 16.05 13.63
C GLU A 25 -9.59 14.91 13.99
N LEU A 26 -8.61 14.66 13.11
CA LEU A 26 -7.60 13.62 13.29
C LEU A 26 -6.53 14.06 14.31
N PRO A 27 -5.90 13.11 15.02
CA PRO A 27 -4.79 13.43 15.89
C PRO A 27 -3.54 13.80 15.08
N MET A 28 -2.68 14.65 15.64
CA MET A 28 -1.42 15.07 15.00
C MET A 28 -0.46 13.89 14.72
N SER A 29 -0.65 12.75 15.38
CA SER A 29 0.07 11.51 15.06
C SER A 29 -0.15 11.03 13.62
N GLU A 30 -1.27 11.40 13.00
CA GLU A 30 -1.60 11.04 11.62
C GLU A 30 -0.96 11.97 10.59
N LEU A 31 -0.18 12.98 10.99
CA LEU A 31 0.45 13.92 10.06
C LEU A 31 1.29 13.22 8.99
N GLY A 32 2.06 12.19 9.37
CA GLY A 32 2.82 11.39 8.41
C GLY A 32 1.94 10.63 7.42
N CYS A 33 0.77 10.14 7.85
CA CYS A 33 -0.19 9.46 6.97
C CYS A 33 -0.88 10.45 6.03
N ALA A 34 -1.30 11.60 6.54
CA ALA A 34 -1.92 12.67 5.76
C ALA A 34 -0.97 13.22 4.69
N LEU A 35 0.31 13.41 5.03
CA LEU A 35 1.36 13.84 4.09
C LEU A 35 1.53 12.86 2.92
N LYS A 36 1.54 11.54 3.20
CA LYS A 36 1.59 10.50 2.15
C LYS A 36 0.33 10.50 1.29
N TYR A 37 -0.83 10.70 1.90
CA TYR A 37 -2.10 10.78 1.19
C TYR A 37 -2.13 11.96 0.21
N VAL A 38 -1.75 13.16 0.66
CA VAL A 38 -1.65 14.36 -0.20
C VAL A 38 -0.66 14.12 -1.35
N ARG A 39 0.49 13.51 -1.08
CA ARG A 39 1.48 13.15 -2.12
C ARG A 39 0.88 12.24 -3.20
N ILE A 40 0.10 11.24 -2.81
CA ILE A 40 -0.58 10.32 -3.74
C ILE A 40 -1.64 11.07 -4.57
N LEU A 41 -2.40 11.97 -3.94
CA LEU A 41 -3.40 12.80 -4.63
C LEU A 41 -2.80 13.74 -5.66
N HIS A 42 -1.63 14.33 -5.35
CA HIS A 42 -0.93 15.26 -6.23
C HIS A 42 -0.26 14.58 -7.43
N GLY A 43 -0.27 13.24 -7.47
CA GLY A 43 0.10 12.47 -8.64
C GLY A 43 1.55 12.68 -9.08
N ASN A 44 2.51 12.84 -8.14
CA ASN A 44 3.92 12.96 -8.50
C ASN A 44 4.65 11.60 -8.49
N PRO A 45 5.44 11.29 -9.53
CA PRO A 45 5.97 9.96 -9.88
C PRO A 45 7.26 9.56 -9.15
N SER A 46 7.59 10.21 -8.03
CA SER A 46 8.91 10.08 -7.38
C SER A 46 9.17 8.73 -6.68
N GLN A 47 8.26 7.76 -6.80
CA GLN A 47 8.47 6.37 -6.36
C GLN A 47 8.55 5.35 -7.52
N ASP A 48 8.29 5.76 -8.77
CA ASP A 48 8.45 4.86 -9.93
C ASP A 48 9.92 4.58 -10.28
N ASP A 49 10.89 5.35 -9.76
CA ASP A 49 12.33 5.12 -10.03
C ASP A 49 13.01 4.18 -9.02
N LYS A 50 12.29 3.70 -8.00
CA LYS A 50 12.82 2.76 -6.99
C LYS A 50 11.94 1.52 -6.81
N VAL A 51 11.08 1.23 -7.78
CA VAL A 51 10.64 -0.14 -8.06
C VAL A 51 11.34 -0.53 -9.35
N MET A 52 12.23 -1.50 -9.26
CA MET A 52 13.11 -1.94 -10.35
C MET A 52 12.45 -1.85 -11.74
N PRO A 53 13.14 -1.42 -12.81
CA PRO A 53 12.78 -1.87 -14.13
C PRO A 53 13.16 -3.35 -14.20
N ALA A 54 12.37 -4.22 -13.55
CA ALA A 54 12.26 -5.58 -14.01
C ALA A 54 11.68 -5.42 -15.39
N SER A 55 12.57 -5.45 -16.39
CA SER A 55 12.25 -5.52 -17.79
C SER A 55 11.23 -6.64 -17.91
N MET A 56 9.95 -6.26 -17.97
CA MET A 56 8.91 -7.18 -18.39
C MET A 56 9.14 -7.32 -19.89
N THR A 57 10.14 -8.11 -20.25
CA THR A 57 10.10 -8.86 -21.49
C THR A 57 8.84 -9.69 -21.37
N GLN A 58 7.74 -9.12 -21.83
CA GLN A 58 6.46 -9.78 -21.95
C GLN A 58 6.64 -10.86 -23.02
N ASN A 59 7.25 -11.98 -22.64
CA ASN A 59 7.02 -13.22 -23.36
C ASN A 59 5.50 -13.43 -23.32
N PRO A 60 4.83 -13.59 -24.46
CA PRO A 60 3.40 -13.87 -24.45
C PRO A 60 3.21 -15.18 -23.69
N VAL A 61 2.65 -15.07 -22.49
CA VAL A 61 2.21 -16.22 -21.70
C VAL A 61 1.11 -16.87 -22.54
N ALA A 62 1.42 -18.03 -23.10
CA ALA A 62 0.41 -18.87 -23.74
C ALA A 62 -0.71 -19.10 -22.73
N GLU A 63 -1.95 -18.80 -23.11
CA GLU A 63 -3.15 -19.09 -22.30
C GLU A 63 -3.13 -20.57 -21.92
N VAL A 64 -2.79 -20.86 -20.66
CA VAL A 64 -3.02 -22.17 -20.06
C VAL A 64 -4.26 -22.02 -19.21
N GLU A 65 -5.31 -22.75 -19.61
CA GLU A 65 -6.57 -22.85 -18.88
C GLU A 65 -6.26 -23.28 -17.43
N PRO A 66 -6.76 -22.54 -16.41
CA PRO A 66 -6.53 -22.93 -15.03
C PRO A 66 -7.21 -24.28 -14.76
N PRO A 67 -6.56 -25.19 -13.99
CA PRO A 67 -7.18 -26.45 -13.63
C PRO A 67 -8.47 -26.20 -12.84
N PRO A 68 -9.48 -27.09 -12.97
CA PRO A 68 -10.72 -26.95 -12.23
C PRO A 68 -10.43 -26.93 -10.72
N LEU A 69 -10.87 -25.86 -10.07
CA LEU A 69 -10.82 -25.70 -8.62
C LEU A 69 -11.85 -26.63 -7.98
N ASP A 70 -11.38 -27.75 -7.42
CA ASP A 70 -12.18 -28.67 -6.62
C ASP A 70 -12.15 -28.19 -5.15
N TRP A 71 -13.15 -27.41 -4.76
CA TRP A 71 -13.28 -26.79 -3.43
C TRP A 71 -13.92 -27.74 -2.41
N GLU A 72 -13.63 -29.05 -2.50
CA GLU A 72 -14.19 -30.05 -1.60
C GLU A 72 -13.80 -29.71 -0.15
N ASP A 73 -14.82 -29.25 0.56
CA ASP A 73 -14.80 -28.59 1.86
C ASP A 73 -14.28 -29.56 2.93
N LYS A 74 -12.98 -29.51 3.20
CA LYS A 74 -12.39 -30.31 4.28
C LYS A 74 -12.57 -29.57 5.60
N GLU A 75 -13.77 -29.76 6.14
CA GLU A 75 -14.21 -29.59 7.52
C GLU A 75 -13.10 -29.13 8.48
N ILE A 76 -13.21 -27.88 8.93
CA ILE A 76 -12.39 -27.31 10.00
C ILE A 76 -12.61 -28.19 11.25
N GLN A 77 -11.63 -29.04 11.56
CA GLN A 77 -11.60 -29.79 12.82
C GLN A 77 -11.62 -28.79 13.97
N SER A 78 -12.78 -28.66 14.62
CA SER A 78 -12.97 -27.92 15.87
C SER A 78 -11.99 -28.45 16.92
N VAL A 79 -10.91 -27.72 17.17
CA VAL A 79 -10.01 -27.99 18.30
C VAL A 79 -10.79 -27.65 19.57
N ALA A 80 -11.17 -28.68 20.32
CA ALA A 80 -11.81 -28.56 21.62
C ALA A 80 -10.93 -27.72 22.56
N ARG A 81 -11.52 -26.71 23.22
CA ARG A 81 -10.94 -26.05 24.38
C ARG A 81 -11.29 -26.90 25.60
N ASP A 82 -10.32 -27.65 26.10
CA ASP A 82 -10.41 -28.27 27.43
C ASP A 82 -10.29 -27.19 28.52
N LEU A 83 -11.16 -27.30 29.52
CA LEU A 83 -11.20 -26.53 30.77
C LEU A 83 -10.22 -27.12 31.79
#